data_AF-A0A8S3CH69-F1
#
_entry.id   AF-A0A8S3CH69-F1
#
_cell.length_a   1.000
_cell.length_b   1.000
_cell.length_c   1.000
_cell.angle_alpha   90.00
_cell.angle_beta   90.00
_cell.angle_gamma   90.00
#
_symmetry.space_group_name_H-M   'P 1'
#
loop_
_entity.id
_entity.type
_entity.pdbx_description
1 polymer ?
#
loop_
_entity_poly.entity_id
_entity_poly.type
_entity_poly.pdbx_seq_one_letter_code
_entity_poly.pdbx_strand_id
1 'polypeptide(L)' 'ISYALSDGVVLCHFINQIRPRAVQSIHVPSQAVPRLSLAKCRRNVENFIEASRRLGVPE' A
#
# COMPACT_ATOMS: atom_id res chain seq x y z
N ILE A 1 -5.74 6.62 -15.93
CA ILE A 1 -5.49 6.52 -14.46
C ILE A 1 -4.57 5.33 -14.25
N SER A 2 -3.40 5.51 -13.62
CA SER A 2 -2.39 4.45 -13.47
C SER A 2 -2.83 3.43 -12.42
N TYR A 3 -3.21 2.22 -12.86
CA TYR A 3 -3.64 1.13 -11.98
C TYR A 3 -2.58 0.70 -10.96
N ALA A 4 -1.30 0.88 -11.29
CA ALA A 4 -0.16 0.49 -10.44
C ALA A 4 -0.10 1.27 -9.11
N LEU A 5 -0.73 2.44 -9.03
CA LEU A 5 -0.86 3.19 -7.78
C LEU A 5 -2.20 2.96 -7.08
N SER A 6 -3.23 2.54 -7.83
CA SER A 6 -4.60 2.44 -7.33
C SER A 6 -4.83 1.27 -6.37
N ASP A 7 -4.01 0.22 -6.45
CA ASP A 7 -4.10 -0.94 -5.55
C ASP A 7 -3.29 -0.78 -4.25
N GLY A 8 -2.55 0.32 -4.13
CA GLY A 8 -1.74 0.68 -2.96
C GLY A 8 -0.48 -0.15 -2.74
N VAL A 9 -0.17 -1.15 -3.58
CA VAL A 9 0.98 -2.05 -3.39
C VAL A 9 2.29 -1.28 -3.50
N VAL A 10 2.46 -0.52 -4.59
CA VAL A 10 3.66 0.28 -4.84
C VAL A 10 3.86 1.32 -3.74
N LEU A 11 2.78 1.96 -3.28
CA LEU A 11 2.82 2.95 -2.20
C LEU A 11 3.29 2.32 -0.87
N CYS A 12 2.78 1.15 -0.53
CA CYS A 12 3.19 0.42 0.68
C CYS A 12 4.66 -0.03 0.61
N HIS A 13 5.14 -0.48 -0.55
CA HIS A 13 6.55 -0.83 -0.72
C HIS A 13 7.46 0.40 -0.63
N PHE A 14 7.07 1.50 -1.28
CA PHE A 14 7.80 2.75 -1.26
C PHE A 14 8.01 3.27 0.16
N ILE A 15 6.94 3.33 0.97
CA ILE A 15 7.08 3.82 2.35
C ILE A 15 7.92 2.89 3.23
N ASN A 16 7.90 1.59 2.95
CA ASN A 16 8.78 0.61 3.61
C ASN A 16 10.26 0.76 3.21
N GLN A 17 10.56 1.30 2.03
CA GLN A 17 11.93 1.66 1.65
C GLN A 17 12.42 2.92 2.37
N ILE A 18 11.53 3.86 2.70
CA ILE A 18 11.85 5.05 3.51
C ILE A 18 12.06 4.66 4.98
N ARG A 19 11.12 3.90 5.55
CA ARG A 19 11.18 3.41 6.92
C ARG A 19 10.86 1.92 6.95
N PRO A 20 11.85 1.05 7.24
CA PRO A 20 11.63 -0.39 7.29
C PRO A 20 10.46 -0.76 8.20
N ARG A 21 9.52 -1.55 7.67
CA ARG A 21 8.33 -2.04 8.38
C ARG A 21 7.32 -0.96 8.78
N ALA A 22 7.29 0.19 8.10
CA ALA A 22 6.23 1.19 8.26
C ALA A 22 4.84 0.62 7.96
N VAL A 23 4.72 -0.26 6.97
CA VAL A 23 3.56 -1.10 6.69
C VAL A 23 3.95 -2.56 6.91
N GLN A 24 3.28 -3.23 7.86
CA GLN A 24 3.64 -4.60 8.27
C GLN A 24 3.17 -5.68 7.28
N SER A 25 2.00 -5.50 6.67
CA SER A 25 1.40 -6.48 5.75
C SER A 25 0.87 -5.75 4.53
N ILE A 26 1.27 -6.26 3.35
CA ILE A 26 0.90 -5.71 2.05
C ILE A 26 0.16 -6.80 1.29
N HIS A 27 -1.06 -6.53 0.87
CA HIS A 27 -1.77 -7.44 -0.03
C HIS A 27 -1.17 -7.31 -1.42
N VAL A 28 -0.51 -8.34 -1.92
CA VAL A 28 0.08 -8.37 -3.27
C VAL A 28 -0.70 -9.33 -4.17
N PRO A 29 -0.86 -9.03 -5.48
CA PRO A 29 -1.36 -10.01 -6.44
C PRO A 29 -0.49 -11.27 -6.48
N SER A 30 -1.10 -12.41 -6.80
CA SER A 30 -0.39 -13.69 -6.99
C SER A 30 -0.71 -14.25 -8.37
N GLN A 31 0.02 -15.30 -8.79
CA GLN A 31 -0.22 -15.95 -10.09
C GLN A 31 -1.67 -16.45 -10.25
N ALA A 32 -2.26 -16.99 -9.18
CA ALA A 32 -3.64 -17.47 -9.18
C ALA A 32 -4.67 -16.34 -8.98
N VAL A 33 -4.25 -15.19 -8.43
CA VAL A 33 -5.11 -14.04 -8.15
C VAL A 33 -4.43 -12.78 -8.70
N PRO A 34 -4.57 -12.51 -10.02
CA PRO A 34 -3.82 -11.46 -10.70
C PRO A 34 -4.31 -10.04 -10.35
N ARG A 35 -5.49 -9.93 -9.72
CA ARG A 35 -6.06 -8.65 -9.27
C ARG A 35 -6.57 -8.78 -7.85
N LEU A 36 -6.26 -7.77 -7.04
CA LEU A 36 -6.81 -7.63 -5.72
C LEU A 36 -8.29 -7.27 -5.79
N SER A 37 -9.06 -7.72 -4.81
CA SER A 37 -10.40 -7.19 -4.59
C SER A 37 -10.31 -5.73 -4.16
N LEU A 38 -11.37 -4.95 -4.41
CA LEU A 38 -11.43 -3.54 -3.99
C LEU A 38 -11.20 -3.37 -2.48
N ALA A 39 -11.65 -4.34 -1.66
CA ALA A 39 -11.39 -4.36 -0.23
C ALA A 39 -9.89 -4.46 0.11
N LYS A 40 -9.13 -5.30 -0.60
CA LYS A 40 -7.68 -5.44 -0.41
C LYS A 40 -6.92 -4.21 -0.92
N CYS A 41 -7.32 -3.64 -2.06
CA CYS A 41 -6.77 -2.38 -2.56
C CYS A 41 -6.95 -1.26 -1.53
N ARG A 42 -8.18 -1.10 -1.03
CA ARG A 42 -8.52 -0.10 -0.02
C ARG A 42 -7.68 -0.29 1.25
N ARG A 43 -7.49 -1.53 1.71
CA ARG A 43 -6.69 -1.82 2.90
C ARG A 43 -5.23 -1.41 2.74
N ASN A 44 -4.62 -1.66 1.58
CA ASN A 44 -3.26 -1.19 1.30
C ASN A 44 -3.18 0.34 1.34
N VAL A 45 -4.14 1.04 0.71
CA VAL A 45 -4.17 2.50 0.71
C VAL A 45 -4.33 3.07 2.12
N GLU A 46 -5.23 2.50 2.94
CA GLU A 46 -5.40 2.89 4.35
C GLU A 46 -4.11 2.69 5.16
N ASN A 47 -3.44 1.54 4.99
CA ASN A 47 -2.16 1.26 5.66
C ASN A 47 -1.08 2.27 5.26
N PHE A 48 -0.99 2.63 3.97
CA PHE A 48 -0.05 3.64 3.49
C PHE A 48 -0.33 5.03 4.08
N ILE A 49 -1.60 5.46 4.11
CA ILE A 49 -2.00 6.75 4.69
C ILE A 49 -1.66 6.80 6.16
N GLU A 50 -1.98 5.75 6.92
CA GLU A 50 -1.65 5.66 8.34
C GLU A 50 -0.13 5.70 8.57
N ALA A 51 0.64 4.95 7.78
CA ALA A 51 2.09 4.96 7.87
C ALA A 51 2.69 6.34 7.52
N SER A 52 2.13 7.03 6.52
CA SER A 52 2.54 8.39 6.12
C SER A 52 2.30 9.41 7.23
N ARG A 53 1.14 9.34 7.90
CA ARG A 53 0.83 10.17 9.07
C ARG A 53 1.79 9.91 10.22
N ARG A 54 2.10 8.65 10.52
CA ARG A 54 3.09 8.28 11.55
C ARG A 54 4.52 8.75 11.22
N LEU A 55 4.82 8.93 9.94
CA LEU A 55 6.08 9.51 9.45
C LEU A 55 6.10 11.04 9.47
N GLY A 56 4.98 11.69 9.80
CA GLY A 56 4.87 13.15 9.88
C GLY A 56 4.60 13.84 8.55
N VAL A 57 4.10 13.11 7.54
CA VAL A 57 3.68 13.72 6.26
C VAL A 57 2.42 14.56 6.49
N PRO A 58 2.43 15.86 6.15
CA PRO A 58 1.24 16.71 6.26
C PRO A 58 0.17 16.31 5.22
N GLU A 59 -1.10 16.50 5.58
CA GLU A 59 -2.26 16.20 4.71
C GLU A 59 -2.56 17.31 3.70
#